data_AF-A0A085BPI6-F1
#
_entry.id   AF-A0A085BPI6-F1
#
_cell.length_a   1.000
_cell.length_b   1.000
_cell.length_c   1.000
_cell.angle_alpha   90.00
_cell.angle_beta   90.00
_cell.angle_gamma   90.00
#
_symmetry.space_group_name_H-M   'P 1'
#
loop_
_entity.id
_entity.type
_entity.pdbx_description
1 polymer ?
#
loop_
_entity_poly.entity_id
_entity_poly.type
_entity_poly.pdbx_seq_one_letter_code
_entity_poly.pdbx_strand_id
1 'polypeptide(L)'
;MYSKKDDFIDSLSNKNLQIIVKENDTIPLYKENYNTKAIKKYFSFPIFIKNISNKILRIPTESKSTALYIYEDSLDRFYFARNSNYMICGMTGGIYSYIELKPNEILVYAYPYFKSGTKQKAKMKFYNASSKEFEISIDDKIIQNQRNRRYE
;
A
#
# COMPACT_ATOMS: atom_id res chain seq x y z
N MET A 1 31.09 4.57 19.40
CA MET A 1 29.97 5.31 20.04
C MET A 1 28.87 5.47 19.00
N TYR A 2 27.99 4.46 18.85
CA TYR A 2 26.91 4.49 17.85
C TYR A 2 25.70 5.21 18.44
N SER A 3 25.70 6.54 18.30
CA SER A 3 24.59 7.39 18.72
C SER A 3 24.22 8.31 17.57
N LYS A 4 23.32 7.83 16.72
CA LYS A 4 22.18 8.58 16.16
C LYS A 4 21.24 7.54 15.59
N LYS A 5 20.26 7.13 16.41
CA LYS A 5 19.03 6.52 15.88
C LYS A 5 18.49 7.51 14.86
N ASP A 6 18.27 7.05 13.63
CA ASP A 6 17.52 7.80 12.65
C ASP A 6 16.08 7.98 13.18
N ASP A 7 15.87 9.04 13.97
CA ASP A 7 14.56 9.58 14.36
C ASP A 7 13.80 10.16 13.13
N PHE A 8 14.29 9.91 11.91
CA PHE A 8 13.82 10.56 10.69
C PHE A 8 12.49 10.03 10.16
N ILE A 9 12.13 8.80 10.54
CA ILE A 9 10.81 8.23 10.30
C ILE A 9 10.13 8.18 11.66
N ASP A 10 9.32 9.20 11.98
CA ASP A 10 8.30 9.05 13.02
C ASP A 10 7.66 7.68 12.80
N SER A 11 7.73 6.76 13.76
CA SER A 11 7.34 5.35 13.55
C SER A 11 5.91 5.26 13.00
N LEU A 12 5.77 5.24 11.67
CA LEU A 12 4.51 5.37 10.96
C LEU A 12 3.67 4.13 11.26
N SER A 13 2.58 4.32 11.99
CA SER A 13 1.80 3.23 12.59
C SER A 13 0.36 3.69 12.85
N ASN A 14 -0.51 2.78 13.29
CA ASN A 14 -1.89 3.14 13.66
C ASN A 14 -2.00 4.16 14.82
N LYS A 15 -0.90 4.50 15.50
CA LYS A 15 -0.87 5.56 16.51
C LYS A 15 -0.91 6.97 15.90
N ASN A 16 -0.36 7.15 14.69
CA ASN A 16 -0.24 8.45 14.04
C ASN A 16 -0.91 8.52 12.66
N LEU A 17 -1.25 7.36 12.08
CA LEU A 17 -1.93 7.25 10.79
C LEU A 17 -3.25 6.49 10.92
N GLN A 18 -4.23 6.94 10.15
CA GLN A 18 -5.44 6.18 9.85
C GLN A 18 -5.47 5.83 8.36
N ILE A 19 -5.69 4.56 8.06
CA ILE A 19 -5.88 4.08 6.69
C ILE A 19 -7.37 3.83 6.46
N ILE A 20 -7.95 4.53 5.49
CA ILE A 20 -9.34 4.36 5.08
C ILE A 20 -9.36 3.82 3.66
N VAL A 21 -10.02 2.68 3.49
CA VAL A 21 -10.24 2.06 2.18
C VAL A 21 -11.66 2.36 1.74
N LYS A 22 -11.83 2.71 0.47
CA LYS A 22 -13.13 2.90 -0.17
C LYS A 22 -13.24 1.99 -1.39
N GLU A 23 -13.28 0.68 -1.14
CA GLU A 23 -13.23 -0.37 -2.16
C GLU A 23 -14.40 -0.34 -3.15
N ASN A 24 -15.52 0.29 -2.78
CA ASN A 24 -16.68 0.47 -3.66
C ASN A 24 -16.64 1.79 -4.46
N ASP A 25 -15.72 2.70 -4.14
CA ASP A 25 -15.51 3.95 -4.87
C ASP A 25 -14.45 3.74 -5.95
N THR A 26 -14.46 4.60 -6.98
CA THR A 26 -13.48 4.54 -8.06
C THR A 26 -12.65 5.82 -8.14
N ILE A 27 -11.37 5.66 -8.46
CA ILE A 27 -10.44 6.74 -8.77
C ILE A 27 -9.65 6.32 -10.01
N PRO A 28 -9.36 7.22 -10.97
CA PRO A 28 -8.56 6.84 -12.12
C PRO A 28 -7.09 6.62 -11.75
N LEU A 29 -6.49 5.57 -12.30
CA LEU A 29 -5.06 5.32 -12.21
C LEU A 29 -4.45 5.22 -13.61
N TYR A 30 -3.48 6.08 -13.90
CA TYR A 30 -2.73 6.07 -15.14
C TYR A 30 -1.28 5.65 -14.87
N LYS A 31 -0.73 4.78 -15.71
CA LYS A 31 0.69 4.47 -15.72
C LYS A 31 1.25 4.46 -17.12
N GLU A 32 2.41 5.06 -17.26
CA GLU A 32 3.25 4.88 -18.44
C GLU A 32 3.96 3.52 -18.35
N ASN A 33 3.92 2.76 -19.44
CA ASN A 33 4.81 1.64 -19.62
C ASN A 33 6.21 2.17 -19.96
N TYR A 34 7.22 1.85 -19.15
CA TYR A 34 8.57 2.39 -19.34
C TYR A 34 9.17 2.08 -20.71
N ASN A 35 8.91 0.88 -21.25
CA ASN A 35 9.49 0.40 -22.50
C ASN A 35 8.76 0.96 -23.74
N THR A 36 7.42 0.98 -23.71
CA THR A 36 6.61 1.36 -24.87
C THR A 36 6.14 2.81 -24.84
N LYS A 37 6.32 3.52 -23.71
CA LYS A 37 5.77 4.87 -23.44
C LYS A 37 4.25 4.97 -23.55
N ALA A 38 3.55 3.85 -23.69
CA ALA A 38 2.10 3.82 -23.74
C ALA A 38 1.52 4.09 -22.34
N ILE A 39 0.55 4.99 -22.27
CA ILE A 39 -0.23 5.24 -21.06
C ILE A 39 -1.35 4.21 -20.98
N LYS A 40 -1.36 3.42 -19.90
CA LYS A 40 -2.45 2.50 -19.57
C LYS A 40 -3.27 3.07 -18.43
N LYS A 41 -4.59 2.97 -18.57
CA LYS A 41 -5.57 3.27 -17.53
C LYS A 41 -5.94 1.98 -16.80
N TYR A 42 -6.04 2.06 -15.48
CA TYR A 42 -6.49 0.97 -14.62
C TYR A 42 -7.74 1.42 -13.85
N PHE A 43 -8.65 0.48 -13.64
CA PHE A 43 -9.70 0.64 -12.65
C PHE A 43 -9.08 0.46 -11.26
N SER A 44 -9.31 1.42 -10.38
CA SER A 44 -8.75 1.44 -9.03
C SER A 44 -9.73 2.05 -8.04
N PHE A 45 -9.53 1.70 -6.77
CA PHE A 45 -10.22 2.31 -5.65
C PHE A 45 -9.28 3.24 -4.86
N PRO A 46 -9.82 4.29 -4.21
CA PRO A 46 -9.01 5.18 -3.42
C PRO A 46 -8.69 4.61 -2.03
N ILE A 47 -7.47 4.86 -1.58
CA ILE A 47 -6.98 4.61 -0.23
C ILE A 47 -6.51 5.93 0.35
N PHE A 48 -7.03 6.29 1.51
CA PHE A 48 -6.70 7.52 2.21
C PHE A 48 -5.79 7.20 3.39
N ILE A 49 -4.64 7.86 3.44
CA ILE A 49 -3.69 7.83 4.55
C ILE A 49 -3.78 9.18 5.26
N LYS A 50 -4.51 9.21 6.38
CA LYS A 50 -4.73 10.44 7.15
C LYS A 50 -3.75 10.52 8.31
N ASN A 51 -3.11 11.67 8.48
CA ASN A 51 -2.39 11.98 9.72
C ASN A 51 -3.40 12.32 10.82
N ILE A 52 -3.47 11.45 11.83
CA ILE A 52 -4.35 11.62 13.01
C ILE A 52 -3.58 12.10 14.25
N SER A 53 -2.28 12.36 14.11
CA SER A 53 -1.46 12.95 15.16
C SER A 53 -1.48 14.48 15.11
N ASN A 54 -0.90 15.11 16.13
CA ASN A 54 -0.69 16.55 16.19
C ASN A 54 0.69 17.00 15.66
N LYS A 55 1.47 16.08 15.06
CA LYS A 55 2.81 16.36 14.51
C LYS A 55 2.79 16.31 13.00
N ILE A 56 3.73 17.01 12.36
CA ILE A 56 4.01 16.84 10.94
C ILE A 56 4.74 15.51 10.76
N LEU A 57 4.18 14.61 9.95
CA LEU A 57 4.81 13.32 9.65
C LEU A 57 5.65 13.44 8.39
N ARG A 58 6.84 12.82 8.40
CA ARG A 58 7.70 12.71 7.22
C ARG A 58 7.48 11.35 6.55
N ILE A 59 6.96 11.38 5.34
CA ILE A 59 6.74 10.18 4.53
C ILE A 59 7.85 10.12 3.46
N PRO A 60 8.75 9.12 3.48
CA PRO A 60 9.77 8.98 2.46
C PRO A 60 9.19 8.98 1.04
N THR A 61 9.82 9.66 0.09
CA THR A 61 9.36 9.68 -1.32
C THR A 61 9.59 8.35 -2.02
N GLU A 62 10.64 7.64 -1.64
CA GLU A 62 10.89 6.24 -2.01
C GLU A 62 10.07 5.24 -1.15
N SER A 63 9.07 5.74 -0.40
CA SER A 63 8.27 4.89 0.49
C SER A 63 7.63 3.73 -0.27
N LYS A 64 7.50 2.61 0.45
CA LYS A 64 6.67 1.49 0.02
C LYS A 64 5.26 2.04 -0.25
N SER A 65 4.74 1.80 -1.45
CA SER A 65 3.33 2.05 -1.73
C SER A 65 2.44 1.27 -0.76
N THR A 66 1.17 1.65 -0.66
CA THR A 66 0.18 0.87 0.09
C THR A 66 0.18 -0.59 -0.40
N ALA A 67 0.29 -1.53 0.53
CA ALA A 67 0.41 -2.95 0.25
C ALA A 67 -0.87 -3.69 0.64
N LEU A 68 -1.41 -4.50 -0.27
CA LEU A 68 -2.57 -5.34 0.02
C LEU A 68 -2.12 -6.63 0.70
N TYR A 69 -2.82 -6.99 1.76
CA TYR A 69 -2.67 -8.25 2.45
C TYR A 69 -3.99 -9.02 2.39
N ILE A 70 -3.91 -10.29 2.02
CA ILE A 70 -5.05 -11.21 1.89
C ILE A 70 -4.98 -12.20 3.04
N TYR A 71 -6.14 -12.52 3.61
CA TYR A 71 -6.26 -13.52 4.67
C TYR A 71 -6.20 -14.93 4.07
N GLU A 72 -5.44 -15.81 4.69
CA GLU A 72 -5.38 -17.23 4.37
C GLU A 72 -5.98 -18.03 5.52
N ASP A 73 -7.18 -18.57 5.30
CA ASP A 73 -7.96 -19.32 6.29
C ASP A 73 -7.17 -20.51 6.88
N SER A 74 -6.40 -21.22 6.05
CA SER A 74 -5.66 -22.42 6.47
C SER A 74 -4.54 -22.14 7.48
N LEU A 75 -4.06 -20.90 7.54
CA LEU A 75 -2.96 -20.47 8.41
C LEU A 75 -3.38 -19.42 9.44
N ASP A 76 -4.63 -18.96 9.39
CA ASP A 76 -5.19 -17.87 10.19
C ASP A 76 -4.30 -16.60 10.17
N ARG A 77 -3.80 -16.25 8.98
CA ARG A 77 -2.82 -15.16 8.83
C ARG A 77 -3.02 -14.39 7.54
N PHE A 78 -2.61 -13.13 7.58
CA PHE A 78 -2.52 -12.28 6.41
C PHE A 78 -1.19 -12.47 5.70
N TYR A 79 -1.22 -12.51 4.37
CA TYR A 79 -0.02 -12.48 3.53
C TYR A 79 -0.12 -11.40 2.47
N PHE A 80 1.03 -10.85 2.12
CA PHE A 80 1.13 -9.84 1.09
C PHE A 80 0.79 -10.40 -0.29
N ALA A 81 -0.14 -9.74 -0.99
CA ALA A 81 -0.58 -10.11 -2.33
C ALA A 81 -0.23 -9.01 -3.34
N ARG A 82 0.33 -9.42 -4.48
CA ARG A 82 0.68 -8.54 -5.59
C ARG A 82 -0.28 -8.74 -6.76
N ASN A 83 -0.82 -7.63 -7.28
CA ASN A 83 -1.42 -7.59 -8.61
C ASN A 83 -0.28 -7.27 -9.61
N SER A 84 0.09 -8.25 -10.43
CA SER A 84 1.31 -8.40 -11.27
C SER A 84 2.03 -7.12 -11.78
N ASN A 85 3.37 -7.17 -11.88
CA ASN A 85 4.36 -6.24 -12.50
C ASN A 85 4.25 -4.72 -12.23
N TYR A 86 3.13 -4.22 -11.73
CA TYR A 86 2.84 -2.82 -11.47
C TYR A 86 3.71 -2.24 -10.32
N MET A 87 4.23 -3.10 -9.43
CA MET A 87 5.09 -2.71 -8.30
C MET A 87 6.54 -3.17 -8.45
N ILE A 88 7.05 -3.31 -9.67
CA ILE A 88 8.49 -3.48 -9.90
C ILE A 88 9.10 -2.09 -10.11
N CYS A 89 9.56 -1.48 -9.03
CA CYS A 89 10.53 -0.38 -9.10
C CYS A 89 11.76 -0.76 -8.27
N GLY A 90 12.93 -0.40 -8.82
CA GLY A 90 14.25 -0.90 -8.45
C GLY A 90 14.99 -0.03 -7.44
N MET A 91 16.21 -0.51 -7.17
CA MET A 91 17.37 0.04 -6.45
C MET A 91 17.08 0.97 -5.26
N THR A 92 17.37 0.45 -4.06
CA THR A 92 17.55 1.22 -2.82
C THR A 92 18.59 2.32 -3.02
N GLY A 93 18.13 3.55 -3.29
CA GLY A 93 18.90 4.77 -3.12
C GLY A 93 18.77 5.22 -1.66
N GLY A 94 19.71 6.06 -1.18
CA GLY A 94 19.63 6.61 0.17
C GLY A 94 18.36 7.44 0.37
N ILE A 95 17.82 7.44 1.60
CA ILE A 95 16.65 8.24 1.98
C ILE A 95 17.03 9.72 1.93
N TYR A 96 16.88 10.38 0.77
CA TYR A 96 17.23 11.79 0.63
C TYR A 96 16.04 12.73 0.42
N SER A 97 14.81 12.21 0.25
CA SER A 97 13.62 13.07 0.19
C SER A 97 12.40 12.47 0.89
N TYR A 98 11.56 13.37 1.42
CA TYR A 98 10.30 13.06 2.08
C TYR A 98 9.23 14.08 1.67
N ILE A 99 7.98 13.67 1.73
CA ILE A 99 6.84 14.59 1.75
C ILE A 99 6.42 14.80 3.20
N GLU A 100 5.98 16.01 3.51
CA GLU A 100 5.39 16.34 4.81
C GLU A 100 3.88 16.12 4.75
N LEU A 101 3.36 15.40 5.74
CA LEU A 101 1.93 15.22 5.94
C LEU A 101 1.55 15.88 7.27
N LYS A 102 0.97 17.08 7.21
CA LYS A 102 0.60 17.87 8.39
C LYS A 102 -0.58 17.24 9.13
N PRO A 103 -0.83 17.62 10.40
CA PRO A 103 -2.00 17.15 11.14
C PRO A 103 -3.29 17.30 10.32
N ASN A 104 -4.12 16.24 10.29
CA ASN A 104 -5.36 16.13 9.53
C ASN A 104 -5.24 16.13 8.00
N GLU A 105 -4.04 16.28 7.42
CA GLU A 105 -3.87 16.10 5.98
C GLU A 105 -4.03 14.62 5.60
N ILE A 106 -4.41 14.43 4.34
CA ILE A 106 -4.71 13.13 3.78
C ILE A 106 -3.89 12.95 2.50
N LEU A 107 -3.11 11.88 2.47
CA LEU A 107 -2.47 11.39 1.26
C LEU A 107 -3.39 10.35 0.60
N VAL A 108 -3.62 10.50 -0.71
CA VAL A 108 -4.52 9.62 -1.47
C VAL A 108 -3.72 8.76 -2.43
N TYR A 109 -3.89 7.44 -2.31
CA TYR A 109 -3.36 6.46 -3.25
C TYR A 109 -4.50 5.85 -4.07
N ALA A 110 -4.23 5.61 -5.36
CA ALA A 110 -5.08 4.79 -6.21
C ALA A 110 -4.51 3.36 -6.24
N TYR A 111 -5.32 2.38 -5.83
CA TYR A 111 -4.91 0.98 -5.82
C TYR A 111 -5.70 0.18 -6.85
N PRO A 112 -5.04 -0.51 -7.81
CA PRO A 112 -5.71 -1.19 -8.90
C PRO A 112 -6.53 -2.37 -8.38
N TYR A 113 -7.76 -2.51 -8.88
CA TYR A 113 -8.58 -3.69 -8.61
C TYR A 113 -7.89 -4.95 -9.12
N PHE A 114 -8.06 -6.03 -8.38
CA PHE A 114 -7.76 -7.36 -8.89
C PHE A 114 -8.82 -7.74 -9.93
N LYS A 115 -8.46 -8.67 -10.81
CA LYS A 115 -9.44 -9.28 -11.70
C LYS A 115 -10.47 -10.02 -10.83
N SER A 116 -11.76 -9.84 -11.16
CA SER A 116 -12.86 -10.46 -10.42
C SER A 116 -12.69 -11.98 -10.32
N GLY A 117 -12.97 -12.51 -9.13
CA GLY A 117 -12.93 -13.92 -8.78
C GLY A 117 -13.54 -14.15 -7.39
N THR A 118 -12.92 -15.00 -6.58
CA THR A 118 -13.40 -15.35 -5.25
C THR A 118 -13.28 -14.15 -4.30
N LYS A 119 -14.29 -13.97 -3.43
CA LYS A 119 -14.24 -12.97 -2.37
C LYS A 119 -13.25 -13.41 -1.30
N GLN A 120 -12.36 -12.50 -0.93
CA GLN A 120 -11.33 -12.72 0.06
C GLN A 120 -11.33 -11.59 1.08
N LYS A 121 -11.10 -11.92 2.35
CA LYS A 121 -10.86 -10.93 3.38
C LYS A 121 -9.48 -10.32 3.17
N ALA A 122 -9.39 -9.00 3.30
CA ALA A 122 -8.19 -8.25 3.02
C ALA A 122 -8.00 -7.06 3.96
N LYS A 123 -6.78 -6.52 3.99
CA LYS A 123 -6.45 -5.23 4.60
C LYS A 123 -5.33 -4.54 3.83
N MET A 124 -5.29 -3.21 3.91
CA MET A 124 -4.21 -2.40 3.36
C MET A 124 -3.21 -2.05 4.46
N LYS A 125 -1.91 -2.14 4.15
CA LYS A 125 -0.83 -1.69 5.02
C LYS A 125 -0.05 -0.54 4.40
N PHE A 126 0.38 0.38 5.25
CA PHE A 126 1.29 1.46 4.92
C PHE A 126 2.29 1.60 6.08
N TYR A 127 3.54 1.20 5.85
CA TYR A 127 4.50 0.96 6.94
C TYR A 127 3.93 0.01 8.00
N ASN A 128 3.90 0.42 9.27
CA ASN A 128 3.37 -0.37 10.38
C ASN A 128 1.89 -0.02 10.66
N ALA A 129 1.24 0.80 9.84
CA ALA A 129 -0.18 1.08 9.92
C ALA A 129 -0.97 0.10 9.06
N SER A 130 -2.14 -0.34 9.55
CA SER A 130 -3.08 -1.20 8.85
C SER A 130 -4.48 -0.58 8.79
N SER A 131 -5.23 -0.83 7.72
CA SER A 131 -6.65 -0.50 7.63
C SER A 131 -7.50 -1.45 8.47
N LYS A 132 -8.79 -1.14 8.59
CA LYS A 132 -9.80 -2.18 8.90
C LYS A 132 -9.82 -3.23 7.79
N GLU A 133 -10.29 -4.42 8.15
CA GLU A 133 -10.52 -5.50 7.19
C GLU A 133 -11.69 -5.16 6.26
N PHE A 134 -11.61 -5.60 5.01
CA PHE A 134 -12.63 -5.45 3.99
C PHE A 134 -12.66 -6.67 3.07
N GLU A 135 -13.69 -6.80 2.23
CA GLU A 135 -13.76 -7.85 1.22
C GLU A 135 -13.26 -7.34 -0.14
N ILE A 136 -12.49 -8.16 -0.85
CA ILE A 136 -12.09 -7.89 -2.22
C ILE A 136 -12.24 -9.15 -3.08
N SER A 137 -12.64 -8.96 -4.33
CA SER A 137 -12.75 -10.05 -5.31
C SER A 137 -11.41 -10.24 -6.04
N ILE A 138 -10.87 -11.46 -6.02
CA ILE A 138 -9.57 -11.78 -6.61
C ILE A 138 -9.65 -13.09 -7.41
N ASP A 139 -9.16 -13.06 -8.64
CA ASP A 139 -8.93 -14.26 -9.46
C ASP A 139 -7.91 -15.20 -8.77
N ASP A 140 -8.33 -16.42 -8.46
CA ASP A 140 -7.50 -17.42 -7.75
C ASP A 140 -6.17 -17.70 -8.45
N LYS A 141 -6.09 -17.52 -9.78
CA LYS A 141 -4.83 -17.63 -10.52
C LYS A 141 -3.82 -16.58 -10.09
N ILE A 142 -4.26 -15.39 -9.68
CA ILE A 142 -3.36 -14.35 -9.16
C ILE A 142 -2.78 -14.81 -7.81
N ILE A 143 -3.59 -15.46 -6.98
CA ILE A 143 -3.14 -16.00 -5.68
C ILE A 143 -2.16 -17.17 -5.86
N GLN A 144 -2.45 -18.09 -6.78
CA GLN A 144 -1.58 -19.23 -7.09
C GLN A 144 -0.24 -18.79 -7.68
N ASN A 145 -0.21 -17.71 -8.46
CA ASN A 145 0.99 -17.19 -9.09
C ASN A 145 1.83 -16.25 -8.20
N GLN A 146 1.51 -16.12 -6.90
CA GLN A 146 2.35 -15.34 -5.99
C GLN A 146 3.70 -16.05 -5.79
N ARG A 147 4.78 -15.50 -6.37
CA ARG A 147 6.12 -16.09 -6.33
C ARG A 147 6.73 -16.25 -4.92
N ASN A 148 6.25 -15.50 -3.92
CA ASN A 148 6.67 -15.58 -2.53
C ASN A 148 5.58 -15.01 -1.62
N ARG A 149 4.87 -15.86 -0.87
CA ARG A 149 3.91 -15.42 0.15
C ARG A 149 4.69 -14.93 1.37
N ARG A 150 4.72 -13.61 1.58
CA ARG A 150 5.26 -13.01 2.80
C ARG A 150 4.13 -12.80 3.78
N TYR A 151 4.10 -13.63 4.81
CA TYR A 151 3.14 -13.52 5.91
C TYR A 151 3.51 -12.34 6.83
N GLU A 152 2.50 -11.81 7.50
CA GLU A 152 2.66 -10.92 8.64
C GLU A 152 3.14 -11.66 9.89
#